data_AF-A0A0U3AD88-F1
#
_entry.id   AF-A0A0U3AD88-F1
#
_cell.length_a   1.000
_cell.length_b   1.000
_cell.length_c   1.000
_cell.angle_alpha   90.00
_cell.angle_beta   90.00
_cell.angle_gamma   90.00
#
_symmetry.space_group_name_H-M   'P 1'
#
loop_
_entity.id
_entity.type
_entity.pdbx_description
1 polymer ?
#
loop_
_entity_poly.entity_id
_entity_poly.type
_entity_poly.pdbx_seq_one_letter_code
_entity_poly.pdbx_strand_id
1 'polypeptide(L)' 'MMTNLVNIEDARGRLAGGEMPYAFEMSDHITMVGPACGYGTDYLRLLRTEGRYAESIEEATIMADARGAAITGVWFVKR' A
#
# COMPACT_ATOMS: atom_id res chain seq x y z
N MET A 1 7.30 4.97 14.72
CA MET A 1 6.08 4.37 14.14
C MET A 1 6.36 2.90 13.93
N MET A 2 5.54 2.00 14.48
CA MET A 2 5.70 0.56 14.29
C MET A 2 4.62 0.09 13.32
N THR A 3 4.99 -0.60 12.25
CA THR A 3 4.04 -1.16 11.28
C THR A 3 3.95 -2.67 11.45
N ASN A 4 2.86 -3.26 10.97
CA ASN A 4 2.70 -4.71 10.89
C ASN A 4 2.16 -5.09 9.51
N LEU A 5 2.80 -6.08 8.89
CA LEU A 5 2.33 -6.68 7.64
C LEU A 5 1.18 -7.63 7.96
N VAL A 6 0.08 -7.45 7.25
CA VAL A 6 -1.08 -8.33 7.29
C VAL A 6 -1.27 -8.92 5.90
N ASN A 7 -1.54 -10.23 5.81
CA ASN A 7 -1.86 -10.87 4.54
C ASN A 7 -3.07 -10.19 3.88
N ILE A 8 -3.09 -10.12 2.55
CA ILE A 8 -4.18 -9.46 1.82
C ILE A 8 -5.59 -9.99 2.17
N GLU A 9 -5.74 -11.27 2.50
CA GLU A 9 -7.03 -11.86 2.90
C GLU A 9 -7.55 -11.25 4.21
N ASP A 10 -6.69 -11.16 5.22
CA ASP A 10 -7.00 -10.56 6.52
C ASP A 10 -7.08 -9.02 6.45
N ALA A 11 -6.27 -8.41 5.59
CA ALA A 11 -6.19 -6.96 5.42
C ALA A 11 -7.50 -6.36 4.90
N ARG A 12 -8.27 -7.11 4.09
CA ARG A 12 -9.58 -6.66 3.57
C ARG A 12 -10.53 -6.26 4.68
N GLY A 13 -10.58 -7.01 5.78
CA GLY A 13 -11.42 -6.68 6.93
C GLY A 13 -11.03 -5.35 7.59
N ARG A 14 -9.72 -5.09 7.70
CA ARG A 14 -9.18 -3.85 8.28
C ARG A 14 -9.43 -2.64 7.38
N LEU A 15 -9.23 -2.79 6.07
CA LEU A 15 -9.53 -1.76 5.08
C LEU A 15 -11.03 -1.41 5.08
N ALA A 16 -11.92 -2.42 5.12
CA ALA A 16 -13.36 -2.21 5.25
C ALA A 16 -13.75 -1.53 6.58
N GLY A 17 -12.98 -1.77 7.64
CA GLY A 17 -13.09 -1.07 8.93
C GLY A 17 -12.55 0.37 8.94
N GLY A 18 -12.07 0.88 7.79
CA GLY A 18 -11.56 2.25 7.64
C GLY A 18 -10.11 2.43 8.07
N GLU A 19 -9.37 1.34 8.32
CA GLU A 19 -7.94 1.46 8.57
C GLU A 19 -7.19 1.84 7.29
N MET A 20 -6.30 2.83 7.39
CA MET A 20 -5.53 3.30 6.25
C MET A 20 -4.24 2.48 6.09
N PRO A 21 -3.91 2.04 4.86
CA PRO A 21 -2.66 1.36 4.58
C PRO A 21 -1.47 2.30 4.72
N TYR A 22 -0.42 1.83 5.41
CA TYR A 22 0.90 2.46 5.40
C TYR A 22 1.65 2.14 4.11
N ALA A 23 1.54 0.89 3.65
CA ALA A 23 2.13 0.41 2.41
C ALA A 23 1.43 -0.89 1.94
N PHE A 24 1.65 -1.25 0.69
CA PHE A 24 1.20 -2.48 0.05
C PHE A 24 2.42 -3.33 -0.31
N GLU A 25 2.39 -4.59 0.10
CA GLU A 25 3.40 -5.59 -0.24
C GLU A 25 3.02 -6.26 -1.55
N MET A 26 3.96 -6.34 -2.48
CA MET A 26 3.75 -6.97 -3.78
C MET A 26 4.53 -8.27 -3.91
N SER A 27 4.07 -9.16 -4.81
CA SER A 27 4.69 -10.46 -5.07
C SER A 27 6.09 -10.37 -5.68
N ASP A 28 6.47 -9.23 -6.25
CA ASP A 28 7.80 -8.94 -6.77
C ASP A 28 8.77 -8.40 -5.70
N HIS A 29 8.37 -8.45 -4.42
CA HIS A 29 9.11 -7.93 -3.26
C HIS A 29 9.33 -6.41 -3.27
N ILE A 30 8.59 -5.67 -4.10
CA ILE A 30 8.59 -4.22 -4.06
C ILE A 30 7.44 -3.75 -3.17
N THR A 31 7.74 -2.80 -2.28
CA THR A 31 6.74 -2.17 -1.43
C THR A 31 6.23 -0.88 -2.08
N MET A 32 4.92 -0.74 -2.20
CA MET A 32 4.26 0.47 -2.66
C MET A 32 3.71 1.25 -1.47
N VAL A 33 3.98 2.54 -1.41
CA VAL A 33 3.59 3.38 -0.27
C VAL A 33 2.08 3.65 -0.29
N GLY A 34 1.44 3.64 0.88
CA GLY A 34 0.03 3.94 1.08
C GLY A 34 -0.23 5.30 1.74
N PRO A 35 -1.50 5.70 1.91
CA PRO A 35 -1.89 7.02 2.43
C PRO A 35 -1.45 7.29 3.87
N ALA A 36 -1.24 6.26 4.70
CA ALA A 36 -0.80 6.45 6.09
C ALA A 36 0.71 6.63 6.27
N CYS A 37 1.48 6.76 5.18
CA CYS A 37 2.94 6.86 5.23
C CYS A 37 3.49 8.16 5.84
N GLY A 38 2.68 9.23 5.88
CA GLY A 38 3.07 10.52 6.46
C GLY A 38 4.06 11.34 5.61
N TYR A 39 4.30 10.97 4.34
CA TYR A 39 5.13 11.77 3.45
C TYR A 39 4.44 13.03 2.95
N GLY A 40 5.23 14.07 2.67
CA GLY A 40 4.74 15.33 2.11
C GLY A 40 4.24 15.18 0.67
N THR A 41 3.31 16.06 0.28
CA THR A 41 2.61 16.01 -1.02
C THR A 41 3.52 16.04 -2.24
N ASP A 42 4.61 16.81 -2.20
CA ASP A 42 5.57 16.86 -3.31
C ASP A 42 6.32 15.53 -3.49
N TYR A 43 6.66 14.86 -2.39
CA TYR A 43 7.31 13.55 -2.44
C TYR A 43 6.34 12.46 -2.86
N LEU A 44 5.08 12.52 -2.41
CA LEU A 44 4.03 11.62 -2.89
C LEU A 44 3.80 11.76 -4.40
N ARG A 45 3.88 12.98 -4.94
CA ARG A 45 3.75 13.22 -6.38
C ARG A 45 4.86 12.51 -7.16
N LEU A 46 6.11 12.60 -6.68
CA LEU A 46 7.25 11.88 -7.26
C LEU A 46 7.02 10.36 -7.19
N LEU A 47 6.69 9.82 -6.01
CA LEU A 47 6.44 8.39 -5.83
C LEU A 47 5.31 7.87 -6.72
N ARG A 48 4.26 8.68 -6.94
CA ARG A 48 3.17 8.33 -7.85
C ARG A 48 3.65 8.22 -9.29
N THR A 49 4.51 9.13 -9.75
CA THR A 49 5.11 9.05 -11.10
C THR A 49 6.04 7.85 -11.27
N GLU A 50 6.67 7.39 -10.18
CA GLU A 50 7.53 6.19 -10.18
C GLU A 50 6.73 4.87 -10.01
N GLY A 51 5.41 4.93 -9.87
CA GLY A 51 4.59 3.75 -9.63
C GLY A 51 4.79 3.14 -8.24
N ARG A 52 5.16 3.96 -7.24
CA ARG A 52 5.54 3.57 -5.87
C ARG A 52 4.63 4.13 -4.80
N TYR A 53 3.51 4.74 -5.17
CA TYR A 53 2.50 5.25 -4.26
C TYR A 53 1.09 5.00 -4.81
N ALA A 54 0.19 4.55 -3.94
CA ALA A 54 -1.24 4.41 -4.24
C ALA A 54 -2.09 4.92 -3.08
N GLU A 55 -3.21 5.56 -3.40
CA GLU A 55 -4.16 6.11 -2.44
C GLU A 55 -5.15 5.06 -1.92
N SER A 56 -5.36 3.99 -2.68
CA SER A 56 -6.28 2.90 -2.31
C SER A 56 -5.73 1.52 -2.70
N ILE A 57 -6.37 0.48 -2.18
CA ILE A 57 -6.04 -0.90 -2.56
C ILE A 57 -6.37 -1.19 -4.02
N GLU A 58 -7.43 -0.56 -4.56
CA GLU A 58 -7.81 -0.67 -5.97
C GLU A 58 -6.74 -0.07 -6.87
N GLU A 59 -6.26 1.15 -6.55
CA GLU A 59 -5.15 1.76 -7.29
C GLU A 59 -3.88 0.91 -7.19
N ALA A 60 -3.53 0.44 -5.98
CA ALA A 60 -2.37 -0.43 -5.78
C ALA A 60 -2.48 -1.72 -6.59
N THR A 61 -3.67 -2.30 -6.69
CA THR A 61 -3.92 -3.52 -7.48
C THR A 61 -3.72 -3.27 -8.96
N ILE A 62 -4.28 -2.18 -9.52
CA ILE A 62 -4.09 -1.80 -10.93
C ILE A 62 -2.60 -1.58 -11.23
N MET A 63 -1.89 -0.91 -10.33
CA MET A 63 -0.46 -0.64 -10.48
C MET A 63 0.40 -1.90 -10.36
N ALA A 64 0.02 -2.86 -9.50
CA ALA A 64 0.68 -4.15 -9.40
C ALA A 64 0.45 -5.00 -10.67
N ASP A 65 -0.79 -5.08 -11.14
CA ASP A 65 -1.16 -5.80 -12.37
C ASP A 65 -0.41 -5.28 -13.59
N ALA A 66 -0.27 -3.95 -13.73
CA ALA A 66 0.50 -3.33 -14.81
C ALA A 66 1.99 -3.73 -14.80
N ARG A 67 2.50 -4.21 -13.67
CA ARG A 67 3.88 -4.69 -13.47
C ARG A 67 3.98 -6.22 -13.55
N GLY A 68 2.87 -6.93 -13.74
CA GLY A 68 2.82 -8.39 -13.67
C GLY A 68 3.01 -8.94 -12.25
N ALA A 69 2.69 -8.13 -11.24
CA ALA A 69 2.76 -8.50 -9.81
C ALA A 69 1.35 -8.49 -9.20
N ALA A 70 1.22 -9.00 -7.97
CA ALA A 70 -0.03 -8.95 -7.21
C ALA A 70 0.22 -8.42 -5.79
N ILE A 71 -0.79 -7.79 -5.17
CA ILE A 71 -0.72 -7.41 -3.75
C ILE A 71 -0.84 -8.67 -2.88
N THR A 72 0.20 -8.96 -2.10
CA THR A 72 0.25 -10.12 -1.20
C THR A 72 -0.05 -9.76 0.25
N GLY A 73 0.11 -8.48 0.60
CA GLY A 73 -0.17 -8.00 1.94
C GLY A 73 -0.26 -6.48 2.05
N VAL A 74 -0.66 -6.03 3.22
CA VAL A 74 -0.85 -4.62 3.55
C VAL A 74 -0.19 -4.32 4.89
N TRP A 75 0.67 -3.32 4.89
CA TRP A 75 1.29 -2.78 6.09
C TRP A 75 0.33 -1.78 6.72
N PHE A 76 0.02 -1.96 8.01
CA PHE A 76 -0.74 -0.99 8.79
C PHE A 76 0.12 -0.45 9.93
N VAL A 77 -0.12 0.80 10.32
CA VAL A 77 0.46 1.36 11.54
C VAL A 77 -0.15 0.66 12.76
N LYS A 78 0.67 0.15 13.68
CA LYS A 78 0.20 -0.35 14.97
C LYS A 78 -0.33 0.82 15.79
N ARG A 79 -1.55 0.67 16.30
CA ARG A 79 -2.10 1.55 17.33
C ARG A 79 -1.42 1.28 18.67
#